data_AF-A0A434A0A0-F1
#
_entry.id   AF-A0A434A0A0-F1
#
_cell.length_a   1.000
_cell.length_b   1.000
_cell.length_c   1.000
_cell.angle_alpha   90.00
_cell.angle_beta   90.00
_cell.angle_gamma   90.00
#
_symmetry.space_group_name_H-M   'P 1'
#
loop_
_entity.id
_entity.type
_entity.pdbx_description
1 polymer ?
#
loop_
_entity_poly.entity_id
_entity_poly.type
_entity_poly.pdbx_seq_one_letter_code
_entity_poly.pdbx_strand_id
1 'polypeptide(L)'
;MKKNKNFNKDQKLVKSTAQAKVALDMLLGNSKKNLESGISELLGKLQNPKLDLLLDRYPDLLQEYDLEELLSGDLEIIDTEIQDVKTAGLLSCLQLLIHFCHELKENPNPNDMSFDSLRYILKSIGCSQFVHELLFVVITVVGTDYYQKFQQRIQSADFDWESALELDSDPELREHIDLMTWFALARLFLESVYTYFNSPDKNLKNTT
;
A
#
# COMPACT_ATOMS: atom_id res chain seq x y z
N MET A 1 32.64 17.49 -9.58
CA MET A 1 31.18 17.61 -9.80
C MET A 1 30.58 16.21 -9.78
N LYS A 2 29.94 15.81 -8.69
CA LYS A 2 29.26 14.51 -8.57
C LYS A 2 27.96 14.58 -9.37
N LYS A 3 27.74 13.62 -10.27
CA LYS A 3 26.51 13.50 -11.07
C LYS A 3 25.33 13.30 -10.12
N ASN A 4 24.42 14.26 -10.05
CA ASN A 4 23.07 14.02 -9.55
C ASN A 4 22.46 12.90 -10.39
N LYS A 5 22.36 11.70 -9.82
CA LYS A 5 21.43 10.70 -10.31
C LYS A 5 20.05 11.28 -10.06
N ASN A 6 19.47 11.90 -11.09
CA ASN A 6 18.05 12.18 -11.13
C ASN A 6 17.31 10.90 -10.76
N PHE A 7 16.54 10.97 -9.68
CA PHE A 7 15.64 9.92 -9.24
C PHE A 7 14.73 9.57 -10.41
N ASN A 8 14.91 8.39 -10.98
CA ASN A 8 13.92 7.83 -11.90
C ASN A 8 12.66 7.61 -11.07
N LYS A 9 11.57 8.28 -11.47
CA LYS A 9 10.24 8.20 -10.84
C LYS A 9 9.63 6.78 -10.78
N ASP A 10 10.31 5.76 -11.30
CA ASP A 10 9.75 4.41 -11.50
C ASP A 10 10.70 3.27 -11.09
N GLN A 11 11.52 3.46 -10.05
CA GLN A 11 12.36 2.35 -9.59
C GLN A 11 11.53 1.37 -8.74
N LYS A 12 10.93 0.39 -9.43
CA LYS A 12 10.29 -0.77 -8.79
C LYS A 12 11.29 -1.47 -7.86
N LEU A 13 10.89 -1.67 -6.62
CA LEU A 13 11.56 -2.49 -5.61
C LEU A 13 11.51 -3.96 -6.02
N VAL A 14 10.38 -4.41 -6.56
CA VAL A 14 10.14 -5.80 -6.96
C VAL A 14 10.18 -5.91 -8.49
N LYS A 15 11.14 -6.70 -9.00
CA LYS A 15 11.42 -6.77 -10.45
C LYS A 15 11.04 -8.11 -11.08
N SER A 16 10.76 -9.13 -10.27
CA SER A 16 10.41 -10.46 -10.76
C SER A 16 9.39 -11.15 -9.88
N THR A 17 8.67 -12.11 -10.45
CA THR A 17 7.72 -12.97 -9.74
C THR A 17 8.38 -13.75 -8.60
N ALA A 18 9.65 -14.13 -8.75
CA ALA A 18 10.40 -14.83 -7.71
C ALA A 18 10.67 -13.91 -6.50
N GLN A 19 11.10 -12.67 -6.74
CA GLN A 19 11.25 -11.67 -5.68
C GLN A 19 9.92 -11.36 -5.01
N ALA A 20 8.86 -11.20 -5.80
CA ALA A 20 7.51 -10.96 -5.31
C ALA A 20 7.03 -12.09 -4.39
N LYS A 21 7.27 -13.35 -4.77
CA LYS A 21 6.92 -14.51 -3.94
C LYS A 21 7.63 -14.47 -2.58
N VAL A 22 8.94 -14.27 -2.59
CA VAL A 22 9.74 -14.21 -1.36
C VAL A 22 9.27 -13.08 -0.45
N ALA A 23 9.02 -11.89 -1.01
CA ALA A 23 8.52 -10.76 -0.26
C ALA A 23 7.13 -11.03 0.35
N LEU A 24 6.19 -11.59 -0.42
CA LEU A 24 4.87 -11.98 0.09
C LEU A 24 4.96 -13.05 1.17
N ASP A 25 5.83 -14.04 1.02
CA ASP A 25 6.03 -15.09 2.02
C ASP A 25 6.49 -14.51 3.37
N MET A 26 7.45 -13.58 3.34
CA MET A 26 7.94 -12.87 4.52
C MET A 26 6.87 -11.95 5.13
N LEU A 27 6.26 -11.10 4.30
CA LEU A 27 5.30 -10.10 4.74
C LEU A 27 4.04 -10.73 5.33
N LEU A 28 3.47 -11.74 4.67
CA LEU A 28 2.24 -12.39 5.13
C LEU A 28 2.48 -13.37 6.30
N GLY A 29 3.71 -13.88 6.46
CA GLY A 29 4.06 -14.75 7.59
C GLY A 29 4.36 -13.97 8.86
N ASN A 30 5.35 -13.06 8.80
CA ASN A 30 5.91 -12.43 10.00
C ASN A 30 5.39 -11.01 10.23
N SER A 31 4.84 -10.35 9.21
CA SER A 31 4.55 -8.92 9.24
C SER A 31 3.13 -8.56 8.83
N LYS A 32 2.23 -9.54 8.69
CA LYS A 32 0.82 -9.30 8.34
C LYS A 32 0.17 -8.36 9.37
N LYS A 33 0.38 -8.67 10.65
CA LYS A 33 -0.11 -7.84 11.75
C LYS A 33 0.41 -6.41 11.67
N ASN A 34 1.66 -6.21 11.21
CA ASN A 34 2.23 -4.87 11.06
C ASN A 34 1.61 -4.11 9.88
N LEU A 35 1.33 -4.81 8.77
CA LEU A 35 0.62 -4.22 7.63
C LEU A 35 -0.80 -3.79 8.04
N GLU A 36 -1.54 -4.67 8.73
CA GLU A 36 -2.88 -4.39 9.24
C GLU A 36 -2.88 -3.28 10.29
N SER A 37 -2.00 -3.35 11.29
CA SER A 37 -1.96 -2.37 12.38
C SER A 37 -1.58 -0.98 11.90
N GLY A 38 -0.71 -0.87 10.90
CA GLY A 38 -0.35 0.45 10.36
C GLY A 38 -1.49 1.10 9.55
N ILE A 39 -2.44 0.32 9.02
CA ILE A 39 -3.68 0.89 8.46
C ILE A 39 -4.50 1.54 9.59
N SER A 40 -4.69 0.82 10.70
CA SER A 40 -5.39 1.36 11.87
C SER A 40 -4.68 2.58 12.46
N GLU A 41 -3.35 2.57 12.51
CA GLU A 41 -2.55 3.70 12.98
C GLU A 41 -2.70 4.92 12.06
N LEU A 42 -2.63 4.72 10.75
CA LEU A 42 -2.83 5.79 9.77
C LEU A 42 -4.22 6.41 9.91
N LEU A 43 -5.27 5.60 10.04
CA LEU A 43 -6.64 6.06 10.30
C LEU A 43 -6.71 6.89 11.59
N GLY A 44 -6.11 6.39 12.68
CA GLY A 44 -6.07 7.10 13.95
C GLY A 44 -5.34 8.45 13.89
N LYS A 45 -4.31 8.58 13.05
CA LYS A 45 -3.57 9.83 12.84
C LYS A 45 -4.26 10.81 11.88
N LEU A 46 -5.05 10.31 10.92
CA LEU A 46 -5.86 11.16 10.03
C LEU A 46 -6.95 11.90 10.80
N GLN A 47 -7.44 11.35 11.91
CA GLN A 47 -8.45 11.96 12.79
C GLN A 47 -9.69 12.46 12.05
N ASN A 48 -10.07 11.77 10.96
CA ASN A 48 -11.23 12.16 10.14
C ASN A 48 -12.42 11.22 10.42
N PRO A 49 -13.44 11.66 11.20
CA PRO A 49 -14.59 10.83 11.53
C PRO A 49 -15.46 10.49 10.31
N LYS A 50 -15.38 11.25 9.21
CA LYS A 50 -16.09 10.92 7.96
C LYS A 50 -15.49 9.69 7.30
N LEU A 51 -14.19 9.47 7.46
CA LEU A 51 -13.49 8.35 6.87
C LEU A 51 -13.97 7.01 7.46
N ASP A 52 -14.17 6.95 8.78
CA ASP A 52 -14.72 5.77 9.45
C ASP A 52 -16.12 5.43 8.92
N LEU A 53 -16.98 6.44 8.77
CA LEU A 53 -18.33 6.27 8.20
C LEU A 53 -18.30 5.78 6.74
N LEU A 54 -17.33 6.24 5.94
CA LEU A 54 -17.16 5.80 4.56
C LEU A 54 -16.67 4.35 4.49
N LEU A 55 -15.75 3.96 5.37
CA LEU A 55 -15.26 2.58 5.43
C LEU A 55 -16.40 1.61 5.80
N ASP A 56 -17.25 1.98 6.76
CA ASP A 56 -18.42 1.17 7.15
C ASP A 56 -19.45 1.04 6.01
N ARG A 57 -19.60 2.09 5.20
CA ARG A 57 -20.52 2.14 4.05
C ARG A 57 -19.93 1.64 2.74
N TYR A 58 -18.64 1.31 2.71
CA TYR A 58 -17.95 0.94 1.47
C TYR A 58 -18.59 -0.25 0.73
N PRO A 59 -19.12 -1.29 1.41
CA PRO A 59 -19.87 -2.36 0.75
C PRO A 59 -21.14 -1.88 0.04
N ASP A 60 -21.81 -0.84 0.55
CA ASP A 60 -22.97 -0.24 -0.11
C ASP A 60 -22.53 0.62 -1.29
N LEU A 61 -21.44 1.38 -1.13
CA LEU A 61 -20.87 2.18 -2.22
C LEU A 61 -20.45 1.31 -3.42
N LEU A 62 -19.92 0.11 -3.18
CA LEU A 62 -19.58 -0.85 -4.24
C LEU A 62 -20.79 -1.47 -4.95
N GLN A 63 -22.00 -1.32 -4.40
CA GLN A 63 -23.24 -1.70 -5.10
C GLN A 63 -23.74 -0.58 -6.01
N GLU A 64 -23.36 0.66 -5.72
CA GLU A 64 -23.80 1.86 -6.45
C GLU A 64 -22.80 2.33 -7.50
N TYR A 65 -21.50 2.13 -7.26
CA TYR A 65 -20.40 2.64 -8.09
C TYR A 65 -19.37 1.56 -8.38
N ASP A 66 -18.70 1.65 -9.53
CA ASP A 66 -17.56 0.80 -9.82
C ASP A 66 -16.36 1.18 -8.93
N LEU A 67 -15.51 0.19 -8.62
CA LEU A 67 -14.35 0.43 -7.76
C LEU A 67 -13.36 1.43 -8.40
N GLU A 68 -13.24 1.43 -9.72
CA GLU A 68 -12.41 2.40 -10.44
C GLU A 68 -12.93 3.83 -10.26
N GLU A 69 -14.25 4.03 -10.24
CA GLU A 69 -14.87 5.34 -10.01
C GLU A 69 -14.60 5.83 -8.58
N LEU A 70 -14.78 4.96 -7.58
CA LEU A 70 -14.50 5.26 -6.18
C LEU A 70 -13.02 5.64 -5.94
N LEU A 71 -12.10 5.09 -6.75
CA LEU A 71 -10.66 5.34 -6.66
C LEU A 71 -10.15 6.47 -7.56
N SER A 72 -11.00 7.03 -8.44
CA SER A 72 -10.62 8.06 -9.41
C SER A 72 -10.13 9.35 -8.73
N GLY A 73 -10.82 9.76 -7.66
CA GLY A 73 -10.67 11.09 -7.10
C GLY A 73 -11.47 12.16 -7.82
N ASP A 74 -12.47 11.77 -8.63
CA ASP A 74 -13.39 12.66 -9.31
C ASP A 74 -14.88 12.40 -8.95
N LEU A 75 -15.16 11.35 -8.16
CA LEU A 75 -16.52 10.99 -7.76
C LEU A 75 -17.05 11.90 -6.65
N GLU A 76 -18.11 12.63 -6.95
CA GLU A 76 -18.84 13.46 -5.99
C GLU A 76 -19.94 12.65 -5.29
N ILE A 77 -19.82 12.47 -3.97
CA ILE A 77 -20.85 11.90 -3.11
C ILE A 77 -21.37 13.01 -2.20
N ILE A 78 -22.69 13.13 -2.08
CA ILE A 78 -23.34 14.16 -1.26
C ILE A 78 -22.77 14.14 0.16
N ASP A 79 -22.46 15.33 0.68
CA ASP A 79 -21.91 15.58 2.02
C ASP A 79 -20.55 14.92 2.31
N THR A 80 -19.83 14.48 1.28
CA THR A 80 -18.54 13.81 1.40
C THR A 80 -17.46 14.51 0.58
N GLU A 81 -16.26 14.67 1.14
CA GLU A 81 -15.12 15.18 0.38
C GLU A 81 -14.59 14.10 -0.56
N ILE A 82 -14.33 14.46 -1.82
CA ILE A 82 -13.85 13.52 -2.84
C ILE A 82 -12.58 12.79 -2.39
N GLN A 83 -11.68 13.50 -1.71
CA GLN A 83 -10.45 12.93 -1.17
C GLN A 83 -10.70 11.89 -0.06
N ASP A 84 -11.76 12.06 0.73
CA ASP A 84 -12.14 11.11 1.77
C ASP A 84 -12.65 9.81 1.17
N VAL A 85 -13.47 9.89 0.10
CA VAL A 85 -13.95 8.71 -0.65
C VAL A 85 -12.76 7.92 -1.20
N LYS A 86 -11.84 8.61 -1.88
CA LYS A 86 -10.66 7.99 -2.46
C LYS A 86 -9.77 7.37 -1.38
N THR A 87 -9.57 8.06 -0.27
CA THR A 87 -8.77 7.55 0.87
C THR A 87 -9.42 6.31 1.47
N ALA A 88 -10.73 6.32 1.69
CA ALA A 88 -11.47 5.16 2.17
C ALA A 88 -11.26 3.97 1.23
N GLY A 89 -11.44 4.19 -0.07
CA GLY A 89 -11.29 3.14 -1.07
C GLY A 89 -9.89 2.56 -1.14
N LEU A 90 -8.85 3.39 -1.07
CA LEU A 90 -7.46 2.92 -1.05
C LEU A 90 -7.18 2.04 0.17
N LEU A 91 -7.64 2.45 1.36
CA LEU A 91 -7.40 1.70 2.58
C LEU A 91 -8.22 0.40 2.62
N SER A 92 -9.48 0.42 2.18
CA SER A 92 -10.30 -0.79 2.00
C SER A 92 -9.66 -1.75 1.00
N CYS A 93 -9.16 -1.27 -0.14
CA CYS A 93 -8.45 -2.10 -1.10
C CYS A 93 -7.19 -2.71 -0.49
N LEU A 94 -6.40 -1.95 0.26
CA LEU A 94 -5.18 -2.46 0.89
C LEU A 94 -5.51 -3.55 1.92
N GLN A 95 -6.53 -3.36 2.75
CA GLN A 95 -7.00 -4.36 3.71
C GLN A 95 -7.45 -5.65 3.01
N LEU A 96 -8.28 -5.53 1.97
CA LEU A 96 -8.77 -6.68 1.20
C LEU A 96 -7.64 -7.41 0.48
N LEU A 97 -6.68 -6.69 -0.10
CA LEU A 97 -5.50 -7.30 -0.72
C LEU A 97 -4.69 -8.10 0.30
N ILE A 98 -4.46 -7.58 1.51
CA ILE A 98 -3.77 -8.32 2.59
C ILE A 98 -4.55 -9.58 2.95
N HIS A 99 -5.87 -9.47 3.10
CA HIS A 99 -6.75 -10.58 3.43
C HIS A 99 -6.71 -11.69 2.37
N PHE A 100 -7.02 -11.35 1.11
CA PHE A 100 -7.05 -12.32 0.01
C PHE A 100 -5.68 -12.94 -0.27
N CYS A 101 -4.59 -12.16 -0.20
CA CYS A 101 -3.26 -12.72 -0.38
C CYS A 101 -2.89 -13.72 0.72
N HIS A 102 -3.31 -13.46 1.97
CA HIS A 102 -3.12 -14.41 3.06
C HIS A 102 -3.95 -15.67 2.87
N GLU A 103 -5.23 -15.53 2.50
CA GLU A 103 -6.11 -16.68 2.23
C GLU A 103 -5.57 -17.56 1.09
N LEU A 104 -5.17 -16.95 -0.03
CA LEU A 104 -4.61 -17.67 -1.18
C LEU A 104 -3.25 -18.32 -0.88
N LYS A 105 -2.51 -17.82 0.11
CA LYS A 105 -1.27 -18.45 0.59
C LYS A 105 -1.57 -19.73 1.36
N GLU A 106 -2.59 -19.71 2.21
CA GLU A 106 -3.01 -20.87 3.01
C GLU A 106 -3.79 -21.90 2.15
N ASN A 107 -4.58 -21.42 1.18
CA ASN A 107 -5.39 -22.26 0.30
C ASN A 107 -5.32 -21.77 -1.17
N PRO A 108 -4.33 -22.23 -1.95
CA PRO A 108 -4.14 -21.79 -3.33
C PRO A 108 -5.10 -22.50 -4.28
N ASN A 109 -6.39 -22.15 -4.25
CA ASN A 109 -7.37 -22.63 -5.23
C ASN A 109 -7.62 -21.56 -6.32
N PRO A 110 -7.35 -21.84 -7.61
CA PRO A 110 -7.58 -20.90 -8.72
C PRO A 110 -9.05 -20.56 -8.97
N ASN A 111 -10.00 -21.40 -8.54
CA ASN A 111 -11.45 -21.16 -8.69
C ASN A 111 -12.05 -20.45 -7.46
N ASP A 112 -11.20 -19.90 -6.59
CA ASP A 112 -11.62 -19.20 -5.39
C ASP A 112 -12.12 -17.79 -5.73
N MET A 113 -13.27 -17.40 -5.18
CA MET A 113 -13.80 -16.04 -5.32
C MET A 113 -12.82 -14.98 -4.79
N SER A 114 -11.95 -15.34 -3.85
CA SER A 114 -10.88 -14.47 -3.36
C SER A 114 -9.83 -14.15 -4.43
N PHE A 115 -9.59 -15.05 -5.38
CA PHE A 115 -8.69 -14.80 -6.51
C PHE A 115 -9.30 -13.82 -7.52
N ASP A 116 -10.59 -13.97 -7.82
CA ASP A 116 -11.32 -13.06 -8.71
C ASP A 116 -11.47 -11.66 -8.09
N SER A 117 -11.77 -11.59 -6.80
CA SER A 117 -11.87 -10.33 -6.04
C SER A 117 -10.53 -9.60 -6.00
N LEU A 118 -9.43 -10.34 -5.77
CA LEU A 118 -8.08 -9.79 -5.86
C LEU A 118 -7.79 -9.23 -7.25
N ARG A 119 -8.10 -9.99 -8.32
CA ARG A 119 -7.91 -9.53 -9.70
C ARG A 119 -8.75 -8.32 -10.05
N TYR A 120 -9.95 -8.20 -9.51
CA TYR A 120 -10.80 -7.03 -9.67
C TYR A 120 -10.09 -5.78 -9.12
N ILE A 121 -9.62 -5.82 -7.87
CA ILE A 121 -8.87 -4.71 -7.26
C ILE A 121 -7.63 -4.35 -8.08
N LEU A 122 -6.83 -5.33 -8.51
CA LEU A 122 -5.61 -5.09 -9.28
C LEU A 122 -5.84 -4.48 -10.67
N LYS A 123 -7.07 -4.57 -11.20
CA LYS A 123 -7.45 -3.94 -12.46
C LYS A 123 -8.03 -2.54 -12.25
N SER A 124 -8.70 -2.30 -11.13
CA SER A 124 -9.35 -1.02 -10.82
C SER A 124 -8.39 0.11 -10.48
N ILE A 125 -7.14 -0.20 -10.11
CA ILE A 125 -6.11 0.81 -9.87
C ILE A 125 -4.73 0.28 -10.27
N GLY A 126 -3.92 1.12 -10.92
CA GLY A 126 -2.55 0.74 -11.27
C GLY A 126 -1.62 0.76 -10.05
N CYS A 127 -0.65 -0.18 -9.98
CA CYS A 127 0.31 -0.25 -8.86
C CYS A 127 1.00 1.08 -8.54
N SER A 128 1.47 1.79 -9.58
CA SER A 128 2.18 3.08 -9.40
C SER A 128 1.25 4.14 -8.81
N GLN A 129 0.02 4.20 -9.32
CA GLN A 129 -1.02 5.10 -8.83
C GLN A 129 -1.38 4.77 -7.38
N PHE A 130 -1.63 3.50 -7.05
CA PHE A 130 -1.93 3.08 -5.68
C PHE A 130 -0.81 3.51 -4.71
N VAL A 131 0.44 3.20 -5.02
CA VAL A 131 1.59 3.60 -4.17
C VAL A 131 1.68 5.12 -4.04
N HIS A 132 1.44 5.87 -5.12
CA HIS A 132 1.50 7.32 -5.11
C HIS A 132 0.40 7.95 -4.25
N GLU A 133 -0.84 7.50 -4.41
CA GLU A 133 -1.98 8.00 -3.65
C GLU A 133 -1.84 7.64 -2.17
N LEU A 134 -1.39 6.42 -1.86
CA LEU A 134 -1.10 6.04 -0.47
C LEU A 134 0.00 6.90 0.15
N LEU A 135 1.05 7.22 -0.63
CA LEU A 135 2.09 8.15 -0.17
C LEU A 135 1.52 9.54 0.10
N PHE A 136 0.62 10.01 -0.76
CA PHE A 136 -0.03 11.30 -0.56
C PHE A 136 -0.78 11.35 0.77
N VAL A 137 -1.58 10.32 1.10
CA VAL A 137 -2.27 10.18 2.39
C VAL A 137 -1.29 10.14 3.57
N VAL A 138 -0.14 9.47 3.42
CA VAL A 138 0.88 9.48 4.48
C VAL A 138 1.49 10.88 4.66
N ILE A 139 1.77 11.59 3.57
CA ILE A 139 2.33 12.95 3.59
C ILE A 139 1.35 13.95 4.24
N THR A 140 0.03 13.78 4.06
CA THR A 140 -0.94 14.65 4.74
C THR A 140 -0.90 14.50 6.26
N VAL A 141 -0.49 13.33 6.76
CA VAL A 141 -0.32 13.07 8.19
C VAL A 141 1.02 13.56 8.71
N VAL A 142 2.13 13.17 8.06
CA VAL A 142 3.47 13.47 8.57
C VAL A 142 3.95 14.89 8.25
N GLY A 143 3.33 15.52 7.26
CA GLY A 143 3.75 16.82 6.74
C GLY A 143 4.87 16.72 5.69
N THR A 144 4.84 17.64 4.73
CA THR A 144 5.80 17.68 3.62
C THR A 144 7.23 17.93 4.12
N ASP A 145 7.40 18.80 5.12
CA ASP A 145 8.72 19.14 5.66
C ASP A 145 9.39 17.94 6.33
N TYR A 146 8.64 17.20 7.14
CA TYR A 146 9.11 15.95 7.74
C TYR A 146 9.50 14.94 6.65
N TYR A 147 8.64 14.73 5.65
CA TYR A 147 8.89 13.78 4.57
C TYR A 147 10.19 14.10 3.82
N GLN A 148 10.44 15.37 3.49
CA GLN A 148 11.65 15.79 2.82
C GLN A 148 12.91 15.52 3.65
N LYS A 149 12.87 15.82 4.95
CA LYS A 149 13.97 15.53 5.88
C LYS A 149 14.24 14.02 5.96
N PHE A 150 13.20 13.21 6.12
CA PHE A 150 13.29 11.76 6.16
C PHE A 150 13.95 11.20 4.89
N GLN A 151 13.52 11.67 3.71
CA GLN A 151 14.12 11.28 2.44
C GLN A 151 15.60 11.64 2.36
N GLN A 152 15.99 12.84 2.77
CA GLN A 152 17.40 13.26 2.76
C GLN A 152 18.25 12.36 3.65
N ARG A 153 17.75 12.03 4.85
CA ARG A 153 18.48 11.19 5.81
C ARG A 153 18.63 9.75 5.33
N ILE A 154 17.58 9.14 4.78
CA ILE A 154 17.68 7.79 4.20
C ILE A 154 18.58 7.76 2.97
N GLN A 155 18.60 8.82 2.15
CA GLN A 155 19.50 8.88 1.00
C GLN A 155 20.98 9.00 1.40
N SER A 156 21.26 9.60 2.56
CA SER A 156 22.61 9.73 3.11
C SER A 156 23.05 8.54 3.98
N ALA A 157 22.11 7.70 4.42
CA ALA A 157 22.38 6.56 5.28
C ALA A 157 23.06 5.45 4.47
N ASP A 158 24.13 4.89 5.02
CA ASP A 158 24.61 3.59 4.61
C ASP A 158 23.62 2.57 5.23
N PHE A 159 23.03 1.66 4.45
CA PHE A 159 22.00 0.73 4.99
C PHE A 159 22.61 -0.41 5.81
N ASP A 160 23.45 -0.08 6.78
CA ASP A 160 23.97 -0.96 7.81
C ASP A 160 23.17 -0.82 9.12
N TRP A 161 23.49 -1.70 10.08
CA TRP A 161 22.80 -1.76 11.36
C TRP A 161 23.00 -0.51 12.21
N GLU A 162 24.18 0.11 12.17
CA GLU A 162 24.51 1.29 12.96
C GLU A 162 23.70 2.50 12.44
N SER A 163 23.64 2.69 11.13
CA SER A 163 22.85 3.77 10.52
C SER A 163 21.35 3.58 10.74
N ALA A 164 20.86 2.33 10.81
CA ALA A 164 19.47 2.06 11.16
C ALA A 164 19.15 2.49 12.60
N LEU A 165 20.07 2.25 13.55
CA LEU A 165 19.94 2.73 14.93
C LEU A 165 20.04 4.26 15.02
N GLU A 166 20.89 4.89 14.22
CA GLU A 166 21.00 6.35 14.14
C GLU A 166 19.70 7.00 13.63
N LEU A 167 19.04 6.39 12.64
CA LEU A 167 17.74 6.88 12.15
C LEU A 167 16.64 6.76 13.21
N ASP A 168 16.61 5.66 13.97
CA ASP A 168 15.62 5.42 15.03
C ASP A 168 15.82 6.32 16.26
N SER A 169 17.07 6.71 16.51
CA SER A 169 17.43 7.62 17.59
C SER A 169 17.42 9.10 17.21
N ASP A 170 17.21 9.45 15.93
CA ASP A 170 17.11 10.83 15.48
C ASP A 170 15.81 11.48 16.02
N PRO A 171 15.91 12.48 16.90
CA PRO A 171 14.76 13.08 17.55
C PRO A 171 13.82 13.82 16.57
N GLU A 172 14.31 14.23 15.40
CA GLU A 172 13.47 14.85 14.37
C GLU A 172 12.69 13.82 13.55
N LEU A 173 13.19 12.59 13.43
CA LEU A 173 12.53 11.52 12.67
C LEU A 173 11.66 10.62 13.57
N ARG A 174 11.96 10.55 14.86
CA ARG A 174 11.28 9.63 15.78
C ARG A 174 9.76 9.79 15.82
N GLU A 175 9.24 10.98 15.53
CA GLU A 175 7.80 11.26 15.61
C GLU A 175 6.94 10.46 14.62
N HIS A 176 7.45 10.20 13.42
CA HIS A 176 6.69 9.51 12.37
C HIS A 176 7.47 8.38 11.69
N ILE A 177 8.60 7.95 12.26
CA ILE A 177 9.44 6.88 11.68
C ILE A 177 8.67 5.57 11.51
N ASP A 178 7.78 5.23 12.45
CA ASP A 178 6.95 4.03 12.39
C ASP A 178 6.01 4.06 11.18
N LEU A 179 5.33 5.20 10.96
CA LEU A 179 4.42 5.37 9.84
C LEU A 179 5.16 5.35 8.50
N MET A 180 6.36 5.95 8.44
CA MET A 180 7.20 5.91 7.23
C MET A 180 7.72 4.49 6.94
N THR A 181 8.09 3.75 7.98
CA THR A 181 8.52 2.35 7.86
C THR A 181 7.36 1.47 7.41
N TRP A 182 6.18 1.66 7.99
CA TRP A 182 4.97 0.99 7.53
C TRP A 182 4.66 1.30 6.06
N PHE A 183 4.77 2.55 5.63
CA PHE A 183 4.56 2.91 4.23
C PHE A 183 5.54 2.17 3.30
N ALA A 184 6.80 2.04 3.69
CA ALA A 184 7.78 1.27 2.93
C ALA A 184 7.39 -0.22 2.81
N LEU A 185 6.87 -0.82 3.90
CA LEU A 185 6.34 -2.19 3.90
C LEU A 185 5.09 -2.32 3.03
N ALA A 186 4.16 -1.38 3.11
CA ALA A 186 2.94 -1.36 2.31
C ALA A 186 3.27 -1.21 0.81
N ARG A 187 4.24 -0.37 0.46
CA ARG A 187 4.76 -0.26 -0.91
C ARG A 187 5.37 -1.58 -1.39
N LEU A 188 6.24 -2.19 -0.60
CA LEU A 188 6.85 -3.49 -0.95
C LEU A 188 5.77 -4.56 -1.14
N PHE A 189 4.77 -4.57 -0.27
CA PHE A 189 3.61 -5.46 -0.37
C PHE A 189 2.86 -5.24 -1.68
N LEU A 190 2.42 -4.01 -1.97
CA LEU A 190 1.68 -3.67 -3.19
C LEU A 190 2.49 -4.06 -4.44
N GLU A 191 3.74 -3.63 -4.56
CA GLU A 191 4.57 -3.98 -5.72
C GLU A 191 4.74 -5.51 -5.87
N SER A 192 4.80 -6.25 -4.77
CA SER A 192 4.86 -7.71 -4.78
C SER A 192 3.55 -8.34 -5.26
N VAL A 193 2.40 -7.90 -4.73
CA VAL A 193 1.07 -8.39 -5.13
C VAL A 193 0.87 -8.17 -6.63
N TYR A 194 1.06 -6.94 -7.11
CA TYR A 194 0.90 -6.60 -8.52
C TYR A 194 1.87 -7.39 -9.41
N THR A 195 3.12 -7.58 -8.99
CA THR A 195 4.09 -8.37 -9.77
C THR A 195 3.74 -9.86 -9.78
N TYR A 196 3.27 -10.40 -8.65
CA TYR A 196 2.98 -11.83 -8.51
C TYR A 196 1.70 -12.23 -9.23
N PHE A 197 0.62 -11.46 -9.09
CA PHE A 197 -0.72 -11.84 -9.54
C PHE A 197 -1.10 -11.30 -10.93
N ASN A 198 -0.47 -10.23 -11.42
CA ASN A 198 -0.65 -9.77 -12.81
C ASN A 198 0.29 -10.43 -13.82
N SER A 199 1.13 -11.40 -13.41
CA SER A 199 1.99 -12.12 -14.35
C SER A 199 1.18 -13.08 -15.24
N PRO A 200 1.28 -13.00 -16.59
CA PRO A 200 0.57 -13.89 -17.52
C PRO A 200 0.87 -15.39 -17.29
N ASP A 201 2.04 -15.70 -16.73
CA ASP A 201 2.49 -17.07 -16.45
C ASP A 201 1.67 -17.75 -15.34
N LYS A 202 0.83 -16.99 -14.61
CA LYS A 202 -0.19 -17.52 -13.70
C LYS A 202 -1.61 -17.40 -14.27
N ASN A 203 -1.77 -17.63 -15.56
CA ASN A 203 -2.82 -18.58 -15.94
C ASN A 203 -2.46 -19.88 -15.21
N LEU A 204 -2.95 -20.01 -13.96
CA LEU A 204 -2.95 -21.26 -13.22
C LEU A 204 -3.44 -22.28 -14.24
N LYS A 205 -2.52 -23.08 -14.77
CA LYS A 205 -2.86 -24.12 -15.71
C LYS A 205 -3.93 -24.90 -14.98
N ASN A 206 -5.11 -24.97 -15.59
CA ASN A 206 -6.11 -25.98 -15.28
C ASN A 206 -5.36 -27.32 -15.29
N THR A 207 -4.85 -27.74 -14.15
CA THR A 207 -4.37 -29.10 -13.95
C THR A 207 -5.64 -29.92 -13.78
N THR A 208 -6.16 -30.31 -14.95
CA THR A 208 -7.02 -31.48 -15.19
C THR A 208 -6.58 -32.69 -14.39
#